data_AF-H3CDE5-F1
#
_entry.id   AF-H3CDE5-F1
#
_cell.length_a   1.000
_cell.length_b   1.000
_cell.length_c   1.000
_cell.angle_alpha   90.00
_cell.angle_beta   90.00
_cell.angle_gamma   90.00
#
_symmetry.space_group_name_H-M   'P 1'
#
loop_
_entity.id
_entity.type
_entity.pdbx_description
1 polymer ?
#
loop_
_entity_poly.entity_id
_entity_poly.type
_entity_poly.pdbx_seq_one_letter_code
_entity_poly.pdbx_strand_id
1 'polypeptide(L)'
;WKPKTMNVSQLGSNLHVVFEQAPSSFGFALYYLYYKLRQDGPFKLQRCKPEVNQLRGTCVLQDITPGTYTIELRDDANVTRRQTQYHVSQ
;
A
#
# COMPACT_ATOMS: atom_id res chain seq x y z
N TRP A 1 8.75 -3.33 -12.41
CA TRP A 1 7.64 -2.45 -12.81
C TRP A 1 7.43 -1.42 -11.70
N LYS A 2 7.10 -0.16 -12.02
CA LYS A 2 6.86 0.88 -11.01
C LYS A 2 5.48 1.49 -11.28
N PRO A 3 4.51 1.37 -10.36
CA PRO A 3 3.20 2.02 -10.52
C PRO A 3 3.41 3.51 -10.74
N LYS A 4 2.69 4.16 -11.66
CA LYS A 4 2.82 5.61 -11.87
C LYS A 4 2.18 6.40 -10.73
N THR A 5 1.18 5.83 -10.08
CA THR A 5 0.48 6.44 -8.95
C THR A 5 0.40 5.49 -7.76
N MET A 6 0.56 6.05 -6.56
CA MET A 6 0.29 5.43 -5.26
C MET A 6 -0.11 6.57 -4.34
N ASN A 7 -1.39 6.64 -4.03
CA ASN A 7 -2.01 7.68 -3.23
C ASN A 7 -2.44 7.08 -1.90
N VAL A 8 -2.30 7.87 -0.84
CA VAL A 8 -2.73 7.49 0.51
C VAL A 8 -3.70 8.55 0.98
N SER A 9 -4.84 8.11 1.51
CA SER A 9 -5.85 8.98 2.10
C SER A 9 -6.34 8.40 3.42
N GLN A 10 -6.55 9.26 4.41
CA GLN A 10 -7.11 8.88 5.70
C GLN A 10 -8.64 8.91 5.68
N LEU A 11 -9.26 7.90 6.28
CA LEU A 11 -10.69 7.84 6.59
C LEU A 11 -10.85 7.35 8.03
N GLY A 12 -11.11 8.26 8.97
CA GLY A 12 -11.07 7.95 10.40
C GLY A 12 -9.69 7.46 10.83
N SER A 13 -9.63 6.33 11.53
CA SER A 13 -8.37 5.65 11.91
C SER A 13 -7.76 4.81 10.77
N ASN A 14 -8.38 4.75 9.59
CA ASN A 14 -7.95 3.89 8.50
C ASN A 14 -7.18 4.67 7.43
N LEU A 15 -6.19 4.02 6.83
CA LEU A 15 -5.51 4.51 5.63
C LEU A 15 -5.93 3.70 4.41
N HIS A 16 -6.50 4.39 3.43
CA HIS A 16 -6.77 3.85 2.11
C HIS A 16 -5.58 4.14 1.20
N VAL A 17 -4.97 3.09 0.68
CA VAL A 17 -3.85 3.16 -0.25
C VAL A 17 -4.34 2.70 -1.62
N VAL A 18 -4.41 3.63 -2.55
CA VAL A 18 -4.87 3.40 -3.93
C VAL A 18 -3.68 3.50 -4.87
N PHE A 19 -3.46 2.49 -5.70
CA PHE A 19 -2.30 2.41 -6.59
C PHE A 19 -2.71 1.89 -7.96
N GLU A 20 -1.93 2.23 -8.99
CA GLU A 20 -2.06 1.59 -10.31
C GLU A 20 -1.64 0.12 -10.18
N GLN A 21 -2.38 -0.81 -10.80
CA GLN A 21 -1.99 -2.22 -10.88
C GLN A 21 -1.05 -2.46 -12.06
N ALA A 22 -0.16 -3.44 -11.93
CA ALA A 22 0.61 -3.93 -13.06
C ALA A 22 -0.33 -4.51 -14.12
N PRO A 23 0.00 -4.40 -15.42
CA PRO A 23 -0.76 -5.08 -16.46
C PRO A 23 -0.94 -6.57 -16.15
N SER A 24 -2.09 -7.14 -16.51
CA SER A 24 -2.42 -8.55 -16.22
C SER A 24 -1.42 -9.55 -16.82
N SER A 25 -0.69 -9.16 -17.87
CA SER A 25 0.40 -9.97 -18.47
C SER A 25 1.54 -10.29 -17.50
N PHE A 26 1.68 -9.54 -16.40
CA PHE A 26 2.65 -9.85 -15.34
C PHE A 26 2.20 -11.03 -14.45
N GLY A 27 0.90 -11.34 -14.40
CA GLY A 27 0.38 -12.51 -13.68
C GLY A 27 0.47 -12.44 -12.15
N PHE A 28 0.64 -11.26 -11.55
CA PHE A 28 0.69 -11.11 -10.08
C PHE A 28 -0.66 -11.46 -9.45
N ALA A 29 -0.65 -12.31 -8.42
CA ALA A 29 -1.87 -12.69 -7.73
C ALA A 29 -2.18 -11.74 -6.55
N LEU A 30 -1.17 -11.02 -6.05
CA LEU A 30 -1.22 -10.34 -4.76
C LEU A 30 -0.35 -9.09 -4.73
N TYR A 31 -0.78 -8.15 -3.90
CA TYR A 31 0.03 -7.02 -3.47
C TYR A 31 0.20 -7.03 -1.95
N TYR A 32 1.27 -6.38 -1.50
CA TYR A 32 1.67 -6.26 -0.11
C TYR A 32 1.99 -4.81 0.19
N LEU A 33 1.45 -4.29 1.29
CA LEU A 33 1.91 -3.05 1.90
C LEU A 33 2.76 -3.37 3.11
N TYR A 34 4.03 -2.98 3.04
CA TYR A 34 4.91 -2.91 4.19
C TYR A 34 4.81 -1.51 4.77
N TYR A 35 4.46 -1.37 6.04
CA TYR A 35 4.31 -0.07 6.67
C TYR A 35 4.96 -0.04 8.04
N LYS A 36 5.55 1.10 8.38
CA LYS A 36 6.15 1.34 9.70
C LYS A 36 5.97 2.78 10.12
N LEU A 37 5.76 3.00 11.41
CA LEU A 37 5.81 4.33 12.00
C LEU A 37 7.27 4.80 12.00
N ARG A 38 7.53 6.05 11.65
CA ARG A 38 8.91 6.54 11.44
C ARG A 38 9.73 6.51 12.74
N GLN A 39 9.10 6.83 13.86
CA GLN A 39 9.76 6.95 15.15
C GLN A 39 9.91 5.61 15.88
N ASP A 40 9.17 4.57 15.48
CA ASP A 40 9.20 3.28 16.14
C ASP A 40 8.62 2.15 15.28
N GLY A 41 9.17 0.95 15.43
CA GLY A 41 8.51 -0.30 15.05
C GLY A 41 9.08 -1.03 13.81
N PRO A 42 9.01 -2.37 13.81
CA PRO A 42 9.30 -3.19 12.64
C PRO A 42 8.27 -2.95 11.54
N PHE A 43 8.63 -3.29 10.29
CA PHE A 43 7.64 -3.29 9.21
C PHE A 43 6.49 -4.24 9.54
N LYS A 44 5.28 -3.71 9.59
CA LYS A 44 4.04 -4.48 9.55
C LYS A 44 3.68 -4.76 8.09
N LEU A 45 3.01 -5.88 7.86
CA LEU A 45 2.62 -6.35 6.54
C LEU A 45 1.10 -6.38 6.44
N GLN A 46 0.55 -5.71 5.43
CA GLN A 46 -0.83 -5.88 4.99
C GLN A 46 -0.83 -6.55 3.63
N ARG A 47 -1.58 -7.66 3.50
CA ARG A 47 -1.82 -8.31 2.22
C ARG A 47 -3.07 -7.72 1.57
N CYS A 48 -3.01 -7.52 0.26
CA CYS A 48 -4.11 -7.01 -0.54
C CYS A 48 -4.33 -7.90 -1.76
N LYS A 49 -5.58 -8.30 -1.96
CA LYS A 49 -5.98 -9.00 -3.17
C LYS A 49 -6.33 -7.95 -4.23
N PRO A 50 -5.69 -7.98 -5.41
CA PRO A 50 -6.12 -7.15 -6.51
C PRO A 50 -7.52 -7.54 -6.96
N GLU A 51 -8.33 -6.55 -7.29
CA GLU A 51 -9.59 -6.79 -7.98
C GLU A 51 -9.31 -7.09 -9.45
N VAL A 52 -9.90 -8.20 -9.93
CA VAL A 52 -9.77 -8.62 -11.33
C VAL A 52 -10.42 -7.58 -12.23
N ASN A 53 -9.77 -7.27 -13.35
CA ASN A 53 -10.21 -6.27 -14.35
C ASN A 53 -10.23 -4.81 -13.85
N GLN A 54 -9.59 -4.50 -12.72
CA GLN A 54 -9.41 -3.12 -12.29
C GLN A 54 -8.01 -2.60 -12.65
N LEU A 55 -7.96 -1.35 -13.14
CA LEU A 55 -6.69 -0.66 -13.40
C LEU A 55 -6.02 -0.16 -12.10
N ARG A 56 -6.79 -0.08 -11.02
CA ARG A 56 -6.33 0.40 -9.71
C ARG A 56 -6.56 -0.65 -8.64
N GLY A 57 -5.60 -0.82 -7.75
CA GLY A 57 -5.72 -1.63 -6.55
C GLY A 57 -5.98 -0.72 -5.35
N THR A 58 -6.76 -1.23 -4.40
CA THR A 58 -6.99 -0.57 -3.11
C THR A 58 -6.61 -1.49 -1.97
N CYS A 59 -5.84 -0.96 -1.04
CA CYS A 59 -5.48 -1.60 0.22
C CYS A 59 -5.95 -0.72 1.37
N VAL A 60 -6.42 -1.32 2.45
CA VAL A 60 -6.78 -0.58 3.67
C VAL A 60 -5.88 -1.03 4.81
N LEU A 61 -5.23 -0.07 5.46
CA LEU A 61 -4.57 -0.27 6.75
C LEU A 61 -5.55 0.18 7.83
N GLN A 62 -5.95 -0.73 8.72
CA GLN A 62 -6.97 -0.47 9.73
C GLN A 62 -6.38 0.00 11.05
N ASP A 63 -7.13 0.84 11.77
CA ASP A 63 -6.84 1.25 13.15
C ASP A 63 -5.40 1.73 13.36
N ILE A 64 -4.96 2.60 12.46
CA ILE A 64 -3.62 3.15 12.43
C ILE A 64 -3.51 4.25 13.47
N THR A 65 -2.55 4.10 14.38
CA THR A 65 -2.27 5.12 15.40
C THR A 65 -1.71 6.38 14.75
N PRO A 66 -1.99 7.58 15.29
CA PRO A 66 -1.46 8.84 14.76
C PRO A 66 0.07 8.84 14.64
N GLY A 67 0.57 9.54 13.62
CA GLY A 67 2.00 9.69 13.36
C GLY A 67 2.38 9.54 11.89
N THR A 68 3.67 9.67 11.60
CA THR A 68 4.20 9.62 10.23
C THR A 68 4.64 8.21 9.86
N TYR A 69 4.01 7.63 8.85
CA TYR A 69 4.31 6.29 8.36
C TYR A 69 5.13 6.34 7.07
N THR A 70 6.04 5.37 6.94
CA THR A 70 6.56 4.95 5.63
C THR A 70 5.74 3.77 5.16
N ILE A 71 5.22 3.82 3.94
CA ILE A 71 4.39 2.77 3.33
C ILE A 71 5.03 2.37 2.02
N GLU A 72 5.31 1.08 1.86
CA GLU A 72 5.94 0.48 0.68
C GLU A 72 5.02 -0.58 0.07
N LEU A 73 4.67 -0.42 -1.20
CA LEU A 73 3.94 -1.37 -2.01
C LEU A 73 4.90 -2.34 -2.71
N ARG A 74 4.57 -3.63 -2.63
CA ARG A 74 5.21 -4.73 -3.37
C ARG A 74 4.18 -5.70 -3.95
N ASP A 75 4.54 -6.47 -4.96
CA ASP A 75 3.81 -7.66 -5.45
C ASP A 75 4.43 -8.96 -4.89
N ASP A 76 3.86 -10.10 -5.25
CA ASP A 76 4.32 -11.45 -4.89
C ASP A 76 5.58 -11.93 -5.61
N ALA A 77 5.92 -11.37 -6.77
CA ALA A 77 7.18 -11.62 -7.46
C ALA A 77 8.24 -10.54 -7.18
N ASN A 78 7.93 -9.55 -6.34
CA ASN A 78 8.82 -8.47 -5.93
C ASN A 78 9.34 -7.58 -7.09
N VAL A 79 8.58 -7.52 -8.18
CA VAL A 79 8.86 -6.75 -9.41
C VAL A 79 8.33 -5.32 -9.34
N THR A 80 7.16 -5.14 -8.74
CA THR A 80 6.48 -3.91 -8.36
C THR A 80 7.09 -3.36 -7.09
N ARG A 81 7.60 -2.13 -7.11
CA ARG A 81 8.01 -1.43 -5.90
C ARG A 81 7.69 0.06 -5.95
N ARG A 82 7.03 0.57 -4.91
CA ARG A 82 6.84 2.01 -4.71
C ARG A 82 6.71 2.32 -3.23
N GLN A 83 7.35 3.39 -2.79
CA GLN A 83 7.30 3.85 -1.41
C GLN A 83 6.75 5.27 -1.35
N THR A 84 6.01 5.58 -0.28
CA THR A 84 5.56 6.92 0.07
C THR A 84 5.61 7.12 1.59
N GLN A 85 5.46 8.37 2.03
CA GLN A 85 5.26 8.71 3.42
C GLN A 85 3.90 9.38 3.59
N TYR A 86 3.24 9.11 4.70
CA TYR A 86 1.94 9.70 5.00
C TYR A 86 1.84 10.00 6.50
N HIS A 87 1.30 11.17 6.82
CA HIS A 87 1.06 11.58 8.20
C HIS A 87 -0.41 11.33 8.56
N VAL A 88 -0.63 10.55 9.61
CA VAL A 88 -1.94 10.22 10.17
C VAL A 88 -2.22 11.20 11.31
N SER A 89 -3.29 11.99 11.17
CA SER A 89 -3.76 12.88 12.24
C SER A 89 -4.79 12.19 13.15
N GLN A 90 -5.05 12.76 14.34
CA GLN A 90 -6.18 12.37 15.19
C GLN A 90 -7.52 12.81 14.60
#